data_AF-A0A1J3E1N4-F1
#
_entry.id   AF-A0A1J3E1N4-F1
#
_cell.length_a   1.000
_cell.length_b   1.000
_cell.length_c   1.000
_cell.angle_alpha   90.00
_cell.angle_beta   90.00
_cell.angle_gamma   90.00
#
_symmetry.space_group_name_H-M   'P 1'
#
loop_
_entity.id
_entity.type
_entity.pdbx_description
1 polymer ?
#
loop_
_entity_poly.entity_id
_entity_poly.type
_entity_poly.pdbx_seq_one_letter_code
_entity_poly.pdbx_strand_id
1 'polypeptide(L)'
;MDVSELEENLFAASDAKLHRDMCKELSAVYCKVLSIFPSLEEARPRSKSGIQALCSLHIALEKAKNILQHCSECSKLYLAITGDAVLLKFEKAKSALIDSLKRVEDIVPSSIGSQILDVVGELEHTKFLLDPSEKEVGDRIIALLQQGKKFDNCSDNAELEIFHQAATRLSITSSRSALAER
;
A
#
# COMPACT_ATOMS: atom_id res chain seq x y z
N MET A 1 3.57 -22.04 2.87
CA MET A 1 4.37 -20.89 2.36
C MET A 1 5.69 -20.77 3.12
N ASP A 2 6.69 -20.15 2.50
CA ASP A 2 8.09 -20.08 2.99
C ASP A 2 8.36 -18.81 3.80
N VAL A 3 9.29 -18.88 4.76
CA VAL A 3 9.74 -17.75 5.61
C VAL A 3 10.33 -16.62 4.77
N SER A 4 10.95 -16.96 3.64
CA SER A 4 11.49 -16.03 2.66
C SER A 4 10.45 -15.01 2.16
N GLU A 5 9.23 -15.46 1.90
CA GLU A 5 8.16 -14.58 1.44
C GLU A 5 7.72 -13.60 2.54
N LEU A 6 7.69 -14.03 3.81
CA LEU A 6 7.36 -13.13 4.92
C LEU A 6 8.44 -12.04 5.10
N GLU A 7 9.71 -12.43 4.97
CA GLU A 7 10.86 -11.51 5.05
C GLU A 7 10.80 -10.48 3.92
N GLU A 8 10.61 -10.89 2.66
CA GLU A 8 10.50 -9.99 1.51
C GLU A 8 9.39 -8.92 1.69
N ASN A 9 8.26 -9.30 2.29
CA ASN A 9 7.15 -8.38 2.52
C ASN A 9 7.40 -7.40 3.68
N LEU A 10 8.17 -7.82 4.68
CA LEU A 10 8.66 -6.91 5.73
C LEU A 10 9.64 -5.88 5.13
N PHE A 11 10.52 -6.32 4.22
CA PHE A 11 11.43 -5.45 3.49
C PHE A 11 10.70 -4.45 2.59
N ALA A 12 9.67 -4.87 1.86
CA ALA A 12 8.89 -3.95 1.02
C ALA A 12 8.27 -2.81 1.83
N ALA A 13 7.82 -3.07 3.06
CA ALA A 13 7.27 -2.05 3.95
C ALA A 13 8.34 -1.12 4.55
N SER A 14 9.52 -1.64 4.91
CA SER A 14 10.64 -0.81 5.40
C SER A 14 11.20 0.09 4.29
N ASP A 15 11.17 -0.40 3.05
CA ASP A 15 11.77 0.26 1.89
C ASP A 15 10.81 1.23 1.19
N ALA A 16 9.58 1.35 1.69
CA ALA A 16 8.59 2.30 1.18
C ALA A 16 9.19 3.71 1.07
N LYS A 17 9.18 4.28 -0.13
CA LYS A 17 9.80 5.58 -0.43
C LYS A 17 8.98 6.75 0.09
N LEU A 18 7.64 6.61 0.11
CA LEU A 18 6.63 7.50 0.72
C LEU A 18 5.48 6.65 1.28
N HIS A 19 4.52 7.29 1.97
CA HIS A 19 3.35 6.63 2.56
C HIS A 19 3.72 5.54 3.59
N ARG A 20 4.81 5.75 4.33
CA ARG A 20 5.43 4.74 5.20
C ARG A 20 4.48 4.19 6.26
N ASP A 21 3.71 5.05 6.92
CA ASP A 21 2.80 4.62 7.98
C ASP A 21 1.70 3.71 7.42
N MET A 22 1.12 4.07 6.27
CA MET A 22 0.15 3.21 5.59
C MET A 22 0.77 1.86 5.18
N CYS A 23 1.99 1.87 4.63
CA CYS A 23 2.70 0.64 4.25
C CYS A 23 2.97 -0.25 5.46
N LYS A 24 3.35 0.35 6.59
CA LYS A 24 3.62 -0.37 7.85
C LYS A 24 2.36 -1.04 8.38
N GLU A 25 1.25 -0.32 8.43
CA GLU A 25 -0.04 -0.87 8.87
C GLU A 25 -0.51 -2.02 7.96
N LEU A 26 -0.46 -1.84 6.63
CA LEU A 26 -0.87 -2.88 5.69
C LEU A 26 0.05 -4.10 5.75
N SER A 27 1.37 -3.89 5.88
CA SER A 27 2.35 -4.98 6.00
C SER A 27 2.18 -5.78 7.29
N ALA A 28 1.91 -5.11 8.41
CA ALA A 28 1.62 -5.80 9.68
C ALA A 28 0.43 -6.75 9.55
N VAL A 29 -0.66 -6.29 8.95
CA VAL A 29 -1.84 -7.12 8.68
C VAL A 29 -1.50 -8.25 7.69
N TYR A 30 -0.84 -7.92 6.59
CA TYR A 30 -0.45 -8.89 5.56
C TYR A 30 0.36 -10.05 6.18
N CYS A 31 1.36 -9.74 7.00
CA CYS A 31 2.17 -10.71 7.72
C CYS A 31 1.34 -11.57 8.70
N LYS A 32 0.40 -10.95 9.44
CA LYS A 32 -0.53 -11.69 10.32
C LYS A 32 -1.39 -12.66 9.53
N VAL A 33 -1.98 -12.21 8.42
CA VAL A 33 -2.79 -13.09 7.57
C VAL A 33 -1.94 -14.25 7.04
N LEU A 34 -0.73 -14.00 6.53
CA LEU A 34 0.17 -15.06 6.07
C LEU A 34 0.50 -16.07 7.17
N SER A 35 0.63 -15.65 8.43
CA SER A 35 0.90 -16.55 9.55
C SER A 35 -0.22 -17.55 9.82
N ILE A 36 -1.45 -17.27 9.37
CA ILE A 36 -2.63 -18.14 9.52
C ILE A 36 -2.70 -19.21 8.42
N PHE A 37 -2.04 -19.00 7.28
CA PHE A 37 -2.11 -19.91 6.12
C PHE A 37 -1.69 -21.36 6.41
N PRO A 38 -0.63 -21.66 7.16
CA PRO A 38 -0.30 -23.05 7.49
C PRO A 38 -1.48 -23.80 8.11
N SER A 39 -2.19 -23.16 9.05
CA SER A 39 -3.38 -23.73 9.67
C SER A 39 -4.55 -23.86 8.69
N LEU A 40 -4.71 -22.92 7.75
CA LEU A 40 -5.72 -23.00 6.68
C LEU A 40 -5.45 -24.16 5.71
N GLU A 41 -4.19 -24.34 5.33
CA GLU A 41 -3.74 -25.43 4.46
C GLU A 41 -3.98 -26.80 5.13
N GLU A 42 -3.73 -26.91 6.43
CA GLU A 42 -4.01 -28.10 7.24
C GLU A 42 -5.51 -28.42 7.34
N ALA A 43 -6.35 -27.39 7.51
CA ALA A 43 -7.80 -27.54 7.59
C ALA A 43 -8.43 -28.04 6.28
N ARG A 44 -7.72 -27.92 5.14
CA ARG A 44 -8.12 -28.39 3.80
C ARG A 44 -9.59 -28.10 3.44
N PRO A 45 -9.99 -26.83 3.24
CA PRO A 45 -11.33 -26.48 2.75
C PRO A 45 -11.52 -26.97 1.30
N ARG A 46 -11.95 -28.23 1.12
CA ARG A 46 -12.07 -28.90 -0.20
C ARG A 46 -13.43 -28.70 -0.88
N SER A 47 -14.36 -27.99 -0.24
CA SER A 47 -15.63 -27.64 -0.86
C SER A 47 -15.42 -26.59 -1.96
N LYS A 48 -16.31 -26.53 -2.95
CA LYS A 48 -16.25 -25.51 -4.02
C LYS A 48 -16.28 -24.09 -3.43
N SER A 49 -17.15 -23.85 -2.44
CA SER A 49 -17.23 -22.57 -1.73
C SER A 49 -15.95 -22.28 -0.95
N GLY A 50 -15.37 -23.30 -0.31
CA GLY A 50 -14.13 -23.17 0.44
C GLY A 50 -12.93 -22.79 -0.43
N ILE A 51 -12.76 -23.48 -1.56
CA ILE A 51 -11.74 -23.15 -2.55
C ILE A 51 -11.92 -21.72 -3.06
N GLN A 52 -13.15 -21.31 -3.37
CA GLN A 52 -13.44 -19.95 -3.86
C GLN A 52 -13.13 -18.87 -2.81
N ALA A 53 -13.42 -19.12 -1.53
CA ALA A 53 -13.09 -18.21 -0.44
C ALA A 53 -11.58 -18.04 -0.30
N LEU A 54 -10.83 -19.13 -0.30
CA LEU A 54 -9.35 -19.11 -0.25
C LEU A 54 -8.73 -18.42 -1.46
N CYS A 55 -9.22 -18.69 -2.67
CA CYS A 55 -8.77 -17.98 -3.87
C CYS A 55 -9.02 -16.47 -3.76
N SER A 56 -10.17 -16.07 -3.22
CA SER A 56 -10.49 -14.66 -3.01
C SER A 56 -9.53 -13.99 -2.02
N LEU A 57 -9.19 -14.69 -0.93
CA LEU A 57 -8.21 -14.22 0.06
C LEU A 57 -6.81 -14.07 -0.56
N HIS A 58 -6.37 -15.07 -1.33
CA HIS A 58 -5.09 -15.02 -2.00
C HIS A 58 -5.00 -13.85 -2.99
N ILE A 59 -6.04 -13.60 -3.79
CA ILE A 59 -6.09 -12.43 -4.70
C ILE A 59 -6.04 -11.11 -3.92
N ALA A 60 -6.69 -11.03 -2.75
CA ALA A 60 -6.65 -9.84 -1.91
C ALA A 60 -5.23 -9.59 -1.34
N LEU A 61 -4.54 -10.64 -0.91
CA LEU A 61 -3.15 -10.57 -0.44
C LEU A 61 -2.18 -10.16 -1.56
N GLU A 62 -2.30 -10.76 -2.75
CA GLU A 62 -1.48 -10.37 -3.90
C GLU A 62 -1.67 -8.88 -4.23
N LYS A 63 -2.90 -8.35 -4.14
CA LYS A 63 -3.15 -6.92 -4.32
C LYS A 63 -2.48 -6.08 -3.23
N ALA A 64 -2.52 -6.51 -1.97
CA ALA A 64 -1.85 -5.82 -0.87
C ALA A 64 -0.32 -5.81 -1.06
N LYS A 65 0.28 -6.94 -1.44
CA LYS A 65 1.70 -7.08 -1.78
C LYS A 65 2.10 -6.13 -2.91
N ASN A 66 1.34 -6.10 -3.99
CA ASN A 66 1.57 -5.19 -5.12
C ASN A 66 1.51 -3.71 -4.70
N ILE A 67 0.65 -3.35 -3.74
CA ILE A 67 0.59 -1.97 -3.23
C ILE A 67 1.85 -1.64 -2.41
N LEU A 68 2.33 -2.56 -1.57
CA LEU A 68 3.57 -2.38 -0.81
C LEU A 68 4.78 -2.19 -1.74
N GLN A 69 4.90 -3.06 -2.76
CA GLN A 69 5.95 -2.95 -3.78
C GLN A 69 5.84 -1.64 -4.58
N HIS A 70 4.62 -1.22 -4.92
CA HIS A 70 4.41 0.06 -5.61
C HIS A 70 4.99 1.24 -4.81
N CYS A 71 4.82 1.23 -3.48
CA CYS A 71 5.35 2.26 -2.60
C CYS A 71 6.88 2.21 -2.42
N SER A 72 7.53 1.05 -2.59
CA SER A 72 8.99 0.93 -2.51
C SER A 72 9.69 1.16 -3.85
N GLU A 73 9.05 0.84 -4.98
CA GLU A 73 9.69 0.88 -6.30
C GLU A 73 9.45 2.19 -7.05
N CYS A 74 8.26 2.78 -6.98
CA CYS A 74 7.94 3.99 -7.73
C CYS A 74 8.75 5.22 -7.29
N SER A 75 8.84 6.23 -8.16
CA SER A 75 9.50 7.49 -7.82
C SER A 75 8.73 8.22 -6.71
N LYS A 76 9.46 8.94 -5.85
CA LYS A 76 8.84 9.70 -4.75
C LYS A 76 7.90 10.77 -5.30
N LEU A 77 8.31 11.45 -6.37
CA LEU A 77 7.51 12.47 -7.03
C LEU A 77 6.19 11.90 -7.53
N TYR A 78 6.22 10.73 -8.18
CA TYR A 78 5.02 10.06 -8.67
C TYR A 78 4.11 9.64 -7.51
N LEU A 79 4.67 9.06 -6.44
CA LEU A 79 3.90 8.64 -5.27
C LEU A 79 3.26 9.84 -4.54
N ALA A 80 3.92 10.99 -4.50
CA ALA A 80 3.35 12.22 -3.95
C ALA A 80 2.19 12.75 -4.80
N ILE A 81 2.39 12.87 -6.12
CA ILE A 81 1.37 13.34 -7.08
C ILE A 81 0.16 12.39 -7.13
N THR A 82 0.37 11.10 -6.94
CA THR A 82 -0.71 10.09 -6.98
C THR A 82 -1.23 9.70 -5.59
N GLY A 83 -0.91 10.47 -4.54
CA GLY A 83 -1.23 10.14 -3.15
C GLY A 83 -2.68 9.73 -2.92
N ASP A 84 -3.67 10.51 -3.37
CA ASP A 84 -5.09 10.18 -3.18
C ASP A 84 -5.49 8.88 -3.90
N ALA A 85 -4.91 8.59 -5.07
CA ALA A 85 -5.14 7.34 -5.79
C ALA A 85 -4.49 6.15 -5.09
N VAL A 86 -3.31 6.34 -4.49
CA VAL A 86 -2.64 5.33 -3.65
C VAL A 86 -3.48 5.06 -2.41
N LEU A 87 -3.95 6.08 -1.70
CA LEU A 87 -4.84 5.93 -0.54
C LEU A 87 -6.10 5.12 -0.89
N LEU A 88 -6.72 5.40 -2.03
CA LEU A 88 -7.87 4.63 -2.50
C LEU A 88 -7.53 3.15 -2.75
N LYS A 89 -6.32 2.83 -3.22
CA LYS A 89 -5.87 1.43 -3.38
C LYS A 89 -5.74 0.74 -2.02
N PHE A 90 -5.18 1.41 -1.01
CA PHE A 90 -5.07 0.88 0.35
C PHE A 90 -6.45 0.57 0.96
N GLU A 91 -7.40 1.51 0.85
CA GLU A 91 -8.77 1.29 1.36
C GLU A 91 -9.48 0.14 0.64
N LYS A 92 -9.32 0.03 -0.69
CA LYS A 92 -9.85 -1.10 -1.46
C LYS A 92 -9.21 -2.43 -1.06
N ALA A 93 -7.91 -2.45 -0.78
CA ALA A 93 -7.22 -3.65 -0.32
C ALA A 93 -7.70 -4.08 1.07
N LYS A 94 -7.85 -3.13 2.01
CA LYS A 94 -8.45 -3.39 3.33
C LYS A 94 -9.84 -4.00 3.21
N SER A 95 -10.74 -3.41 2.43
CA SER A 95 -12.10 -3.96 2.26
C SER A 95 -12.06 -5.37 1.65
N ALA A 96 -11.22 -5.59 0.63
CA ALA A 96 -11.08 -6.91 0.01
C ALA A 96 -10.53 -7.97 0.97
N LEU A 97 -9.57 -7.60 1.83
CA LEU A 97 -9.03 -8.46 2.88
C LEU A 97 -10.11 -8.78 3.92
N ILE A 98 -10.83 -7.80 4.44
CA ILE A 98 -11.93 -8.01 5.40
C ILE A 98 -12.97 -8.97 4.82
N ASP A 99 -13.45 -8.70 3.61
CA ASP A 99 -14.50 -9.50 2.99
C ASP A 99 -14.06 -10.94 2.70
N SER A 100 -12.80 -11.13 2.28
CA SER A 100 -12.27 -12.46 2.00
C SER A 100 -11.97 -13.24 3.27
N LEU A 101 -11.44 -12.59 4.31
CA LEU A 101 -11.22 -13.19 5.63
C LEU A 101 -12.53 -13.64 6.26
N LYS A 102 -13.58 -12.82 6.28
CA LYS A 102 -14.91 -13.21 6.78
C LYS A 102 -15.45 -14.45 6.07
N ARG A 103 -15.31 -14.54 4.73
CA ARG A 103 -15.71 -15.75 3.98
C ARG A 103 -14.89 -16.99 4.33
N VAL A 104 -13.63 -16.82 4.71
CA VAL A 104 -12.78 -17.93 5.16
C VAL A 104 -13.13 -18.34 6.60
N GLU A 105 -13.49 -17.38 7.45
CA GLU A 105 -13.95 -17.62 8.82
C GLU A 105 -15.16 -18.56 8.87
N ASP A 106 -16.16 -18.33 8.01
CA ASP A 106 -17.38 -19.14 7.90
C ASP A 106 -17.15 -20.64 7.59
N ILE A 107 -15.97 -21.01 7.09
CA ILE A 107 -15.67 -22.35 6.55
C ILE A 107 -14.54 -23.08 7.30
N VAL A 108 -13.96 -22.47 8.33
CA VAL A 108 -12.85 -23.04 9.10
C VAL A 108 -13.30 -23.42 10.52
N PRO A 109 -12.55 -24.30 11.21
CA PRO A 109 -12.78 -24.55 12.63
C PRO A 109 -12.65 -23.28 13.47
N SER A 110 -13.39 -23.21 14.58
CA SER A 110 -13.44 -22.03 15.47
C SER A 110 -12.09 -21.57 16.00
N SER A 111 -11.11 -22.47 16.16
CA SER A 111 -9.75 -22.15 16.57
C SER A 111 -9.01 -21.26 15.56
N ILE A 112 -9.27 -21.44 14.27
CA ILE A 112 -8.74 -20.60 13.19
C ILE A 112 -9.65 -19.37 13.02
N GLY A 113 -10.97 -19.58 13.10
CA GLY A 113 -11.96 -18.51 12.96
C GLY A 113 -11.71 -17.35 13.94
N SER A 114 -11.40 -17.64 15.21
CA SER A 114 -11.05 -16.59 16.19
C SER A 114 -9.85 -15.74 15.76
N GLN A 115 -8.78 -16.36 15.25
CA GLN A 115 -7.60 -15.64 14.78
C GLN A 115 -7.93 -14.76 13.57
N ILE A 116 -8.80 -15.24 12.68
CA ILE A 116 -9.28 -14.46 11.54
C ILE A 116 -10.10 -13.26 12.01
N LEU A 117 -11.01 -13.44 12.96
CA LEU A 117 -11.83 -12.37 13.52
C LEU A 117 -10.98 -11.30 14.21
N ASP A 118 -9.91 -11.70 14.91
CA ASP A 118 -8.96 -10.76 15.51
C ASP A 118 -8.31 -9.86 14.44
N VAL A 119 -7.83 -10.46 13.34
CA VAL A 119 -7.23 -9.72 12.22
C VAL A 119 -8.26 -8.82 11.51
N VAL A 120 -9.48 -9.31 11.32
CA VAL A 120 -10.59 -8.51 10.76
C VAL A 120 -10.90 -7.32 11.66
N GLY A 121 -10.96 -7.53 12.96
CA GLY A 121 -11.18 -6.48 13.95
C GLY A 121 -10.09 -5.41 13.86
N GLU A 122 -8.82 -5.79 13.85
CA GLU A 122 -7.72 -4.84 13.67
C GLU A 122 -7.87 -4.04 12.36
N LEU A 123 -8.10 -4.72 11.24
CA LEU A 123 -8.30 -4.10 9.93
C LEU A 123 -9.43 -3.07 9.94
N GLU A 124 -10.58 -3.38 10.55
CA GLU A 124 -11.73 -2.48 10.64
C GLU A 124 -11.36 -1.17 11.37
N HIS A 125 -10.51 -1.25 12.39
CA HIS A 125 -10.06 -0.09 13.18
C HIS A 125 -8.88 0.68 12.54
N THR A 126 -8.09 0.06 11.67
CA THR A 126 -7.01 0.73 10.94
C THR A 126 -7.56 1.85 10.05
N LYS A 127 -6.95 3.04 10.09
CA LYS A 127 -7.28 4.15 9.20
C LYS A 127 -6.05 4.49 8.37
N PHE A 128 -6.17 4.43 7.05
CA PHE A 128 -5.10 4.89 6.18
C PHE A 128 -5.20 6.39 5.98
N LEU A 129 -4.09 7.09 6.20
CA LEU A 129 -3.99 8.53 6.09
C LEU A 129 -2.68 8.87 5.39
N LEU A 130 -2.77 9.79 4.42
CA LEU A 130 -1.59 10.37 3.79
C LEU A 130 -0.87 11.28 4.79
N ASP A 131 0.46 11.27 4.75
CA ASP A 131 1.23 12.27 5.47
C ASP A 131 0.89 13.67 4.91
N PRO A 132 0.51 14.65 5.76
CA PRO A 132 0.12 15.97 5.28
C PRO A 132 1.22 16.69 4.51
N SER A 133 2.49 16.48 4.85
CA SER A 133 3.62 17.10 4.15
C SER A 133 3.83 16.46 2.77
N GLU A 134 3.77 15.13 2.67
CA GLU A 134 3.84 14.41 1.39
C GLU A 134 2.68 14.81 0.46
N LYS A 135 1.45 14.89 1.02
CA LYS A 135 0.26 15.32 0.29
C LYS A 135 0.39 16.75 -0.24
N GLU A 136 0.81 17.69 0.60
CA GLU A 136 0.97 19.09 0.20
C GLU A 136 1.99 19.23 -0.94
N VAL A 137 3.07 18.45 -0.93
CA VAL A 137 4.03 18.42 -2.04
C VAL A 137 3.37 17.96 -3.33
N GLY A 138 2.60 16.86 -3.28
CA GLY A 138 1.83 16.35 -4.41
C GLY A 138 0.89 17.41 -4.98
N ASP A 139 0.08 18.04 -4.13
CA ASP A 139 -0.90 19.06 -4.53
C ASP A 139 -0.25 20.27 -5.21
N ARG A 140 0.91 20.73 -4.70
CA ARG A 140 1.67 21.83 -5.32
C ARG A 140 2.17 21.47 -6.71
N ILE A 141 2.70 20.27 -6.91
CA ILE A 141 3.19 19.84 -8.23
C ILE A 141 2.03 19.64 -9.20
N ILE A 142 0.90 19.07 -8.74
CA ILE A 142 -0.32 18.95 -9.56
C ILE A 142 -0.79 20.33 -10.02
N ALA A 143 -0.85 21.31 -9.12
CA ALA A 143 -1.24 22.67 -9.44
C ALA A 143 -0.29 23.29 -10.49
N LEU A 144 1.02 23.11 -10.33
CA LEU A 144 2.02 23.56 -11.29
C LEU A 144 1.82 22.92 -12.68
N LEU A 145 1.65 21.60 -12.74
CA LEU A 145 1.40 20.86 -13.99
C LEU A 145 0.07 21.26 -14.67
N GLN A 146 -0.92 21.70 -13.90
CA GLN A 146 -2.18 22.21 -14.43
C GLN A 146 -2.07 23.66 -14.93
N GLN A 147 -1.20 24.47 -14.33
CA GLN A 147 -0.91 25.84 -14.75
C GLN A 147 -0.10 25.88 -16.05
N GLY A 148 0.93 25.03 -16.20
CA GLY A 148 1.72 24.93 -17.44
C GLY A 148 0.89 24.50 -18.66
N LYS A 149 -0.24 23.81 -18.44
CA LYS A 149 -1.22 23.49 -19.50
C LYS A 149 -2.08 24.68 -19.95
N LYS A 150 -2.04 25.81 -19.24
CA LYS A 150 -2.97 26.95 -19.36
C LYS A 150 -2.31 28.29 -19.76
N PHE A 151 -1.21 28.31 -20.53
CA PHE A 151 -0.53 29.47 -21.18
C PHE A 151 0.87 29.87 -20.64
N ASP A 152 1.87 29.72 -21.51
CA ASP A 152 3.07 30.52 -21.92
C ASP A 152 3.73 31.62 -21.04
N ASN A 153 3.41 31.81 -19.75
CA ASN A 153 3.89 33.03 -19.05
C ASN A 153 4.32 32.88 -17.58
N CYS A 154 4.57 31.67 -17.09
CA CYS A 154 5.28 31.51 -15.82
C CYS A 154 6.79 31.66 -16.10
N SER A 155 7.50 32.51 -15.36
CA SER A 155 8.96 32.58 -15.55
C SER A 155 9.54 31.22 -15.15
N ASP A 156 10.31 30.58 -16.03
CA ASP A 156 10.93 29.25 -15.81
C ASP A 156 11.59 29.10 -14.42
N ASN A 157 12.12 30.20 -13.87
CA ASN A 157 12.73 30.24 -12.54
C ASN A 157 11.75 29.95 -11.38
N ALA A 158 10.49 30.38 -11.47
CA ALA A 158 9.50 30.16 -10.43
C ALA A 158 9.01 28.70 -10.39
N GLU A 159 8.83 28.10 -11.57
CA GLU A 159 8.50 26.67 -11.68
C GLU A 159 9.65 25.81 -11.16
N LEU A 160 10.88 26.16 -11.53
CA LEU A 160 12.08 25.47 -11.07
C LEU A 160 12.23 25.54 -9.54
N GLU A 161 11.94 26.69 -8.93
CA GLU A 161 11.98 26.86 -7.46
C GLU A 161 10.94 25.97 -6.77
N ILE A 162 9.72 25.87 -7.31
CA ILE A 162 8.68 24.98 -6.77
C ILE A 162 9.13 23.51 -6.85
N PHE A 163 9.68 23.08 -7.98
CA PHE A 163 10.22 21.73 -8.13
C PHE A 163 11.39 21.47 -7.17
N HIS A 164 12.29 22.44 -6.99
CA HIS A 164 13.42 22.31 -6.09
C HIS A 164 12.96 22.20 -4.61
N GLN A 165 11.96 23.00 -4.22
CA GLN A 165 11.36 22.91 -2.89
C GLN A 165 10.66 21.57 -2.66
N ALA A 166 9.90 21.08 -3.65
CA ALA A 166 9.26 19.77 -3.60
C ALA A 166 10.30 18.64 -3.49
N ALA A 167 11.34 18.67 -4.32
CA ALA A 167 12.44 17.70 -4.30
C ALA A 167 13.12 17.68 -2.92
N THR A 168 13.42 18.85 -2.36
CA THR A 168 14.02 18.96 -1.03
C THR A 168 13.12 18.34 0.05
N ARG A 169 11.81 18.62 0.04
CA ARG A 169 10.85 18.05 1.00
C ARG A 169 10.72 16.53 0.88
N LEU A 170 10.84 15.99 -0.33
CA LEU A 170 10.86 14.55 -0.57
C LEU A 170 12.26 13.92 -0.36
N SER A 171 13.24 14.68 0.12
CA SER A 171 14.63 14.23 0.29
C SER A 171 15.26 13.72 -1.01
N ILE A 172 14.98 14.40 -2.12
CA ILE A 172 15.62 14.24 -3.43
C ILE A 172 16.68 15.34 -3.55
N THR A 173 17.79 15.18 -2.83
CA THR A 173 18.82 16.24 -2.64
C THR A 173 20.14 15.95 -3.35
N SER A 174 20.23 14.87 -4.11
CA SER A 174 21.42 14.48 -4.88
C SER A 174 21.11 14.22 -6.35
N SER A 175 22.12 14.34 -7.22
CA SER A 175 22.00 13.98 -8.64
C SER A 175 21.59 12.51 -8.83
N ARG A 176 22.11 11.60 -7.99
CA ARG A 176 21.73 10.18 -7.99
C ARG A 176 20.25 9.99 -7.65
N SER A 177 19.76 10.63 -6.58
CA SER A 177 18.35 10.52 -6.19
C SER A 177 17.43 11.13 -7.24
N ALA A 178 17.83 12.24 -7.89
CA ALA A 178 17.05 12.84 -8.96
C ALA A 178 16.96 11.93 -10.20
N LEU A 179 18.04 11.22 -10.54
CA LEU A 179 18.02 10.24 -11.64
C LEU A 179 17.11 9.04 -11.37
N ALA A 180 16.91 8.68 -10.10
CA ALA A 180 16.01 7.60 -9.68
C ALA A 180 14.52 7.99 -9.75
N GLU A 181 14.20 9.25 -10.07
CA GLU A 181 12.83 9.73 -10.24
C GLU A 181 12.31 9.62 -11.69
N ARG A 182 13.14 9.09 -12.60
CA ARG A 182 12.84 8.89 -14.04
C ARG A 182 11.94 7.69 -14.32
#